data_AF-J9D5I0-F1
#
_entry.id   AF-J9D5I0-F1
#
_cell.length_a   1.000
_cell.length_b   1.000
_cell.length_c   1.000
_cell.angle_alpha   90.00
_cell.angle_beta   90.00
_cell.angle_gamma   90.00
#
_symmetry.space_group_name_H-M   'P 1'
#
loop_
_entity.id
_entity.type
_entity.pdbx_description
1 polymer ?
#
loop_
_entity_poly.entity_id
_entity_poly.type
_entity_poly.pdbx_seq_one_letter_code
_entity_poly.pdbx_strand_id
1 'polypeptide(L)'
;MARTRGGVPKKQPKKTLINDKSSPQGTPKSTPKKSLPQKNTARKRSLVVKAPEIVASTKPVPKKKRGMSMACREIRFFQSTTGHLMRKIPFCRFVREVASSVTADHQSFRFTSTALMALQECAEALLVTLFEDSNLCAKHAKRVTLFSSDIDLVRKLSKNGQI
;
A
#
# COMPACT_ATOMS: atom_id res chain seq x y z
N MET A 1 47.88 46.75 -22.70
CA MET A 1 47.70 46.72 -21.22
C MET A 1 47.55 45.27 -20.78
N ALA A 2 48.29 44.88 -19.75
CA ALA A 2 48.52 43.50 -19.31
C ALA A 2 47.65 43.10 -18.09
N ARG A 3 47.51 41.77 -17.89
CA ARG A 3 47.36 40.98 -16.63
C ARG A 3 46.17 39.99 -16.65
N THR A 4 46.42 38.71 -16.99
CA THR A 4 46.66 37.50 -16.12
C THR A 4 45.37 36.87 -15.55
N ARG A 5 44.93 35.70 -16.04
CA ARG A 5 45.27 34.28 -15.71
C ARG A 5 44.35 33.68 -14.63
N GLY A 6 43.73 32.54 -14.94
CA GLY A 6 43.14 31.62 -13.96
C GLY A 6 42.24 30.54 -14.58
N GLY A 7 42.84 29.42 -15.01
CA GLY A 7 42.13 28.23 -15.49
C GLY A 7 41.99 27.12 -14.42
N VAL A 8 40.81 26.47 -14.39
CA VAL A 8 40.45 25.01 -14.35
C VAL A 8 41.43 24.05 -13.61
N PRO A 9 41.02 23.06 -12.76
CA PRO A 9 40.06 21.99 -13.15
C PRO A 9 39.23 21.20 -12.09
N LYS A 10 38.31 20.38 -12.64
CA LYS A 10 37.53 19.26 -12.08
C LYS A 10 38.36 18.21 -11.31
N LYS A 11 37.79 17.58 -10.28
CA LYS A 11 38.23 16.27 -9.74
C LYS A 11 37.09 15.45 -9.08
N GLN A 12 36.85 14.26 -9.63
CA GLN A 12 36.46 13.00 -8.96
C GLN A 12 37.38 11.91 -9.58
N PRO A 13 37.39 10.62 -9.16
CA PRO A 13 37.23 9.94 -7.86
C PRO A 13 38.47 9.06 -7.53
N LYS A 14 38.59 8.44 -6.34
CA LYS A 14 39.41 7.20 -6.16
C LYS A 14 38.86 6.27 -5.05
N LYS A 15 38.71 4.99 -5.42
CA LYS A 15 38.51 3.80 -4.59
C LYS A 15 39.79 3.47 -3.81
N THR A 16 39.66 2.89 -2.62
CA THR A 16 40.66 1.96 -2.06
C THR A 16 39.93 0.83 -1.33
N LEU A 17 40.13 -0.39 -1.84
CA LEU A 17 39.92 -1.66 -1.14
C LEU A 17 41.09 -1.84 -0.15
N ILE A 18 40.86 -2.41 1.04
CA ILE A 18 41.70 -3.45 1.67
C ILE A 18 40.87 -4.11 2.80
N ASN A 19 40.98 -5.43 2.82
CA ASN A 19 40.38 -6.44 3.68
C ASN A 19 41.33 -6.75 4.84
N ASP A 20 40.87 -7.04 6.06
CA ASP A 20 41.35 -8.24 6.78
C ASP A 20 40.57 -8.59 8.07
N LYS A 21 40.51 -9.89 8.33
CA LYS A 21 39.85 -10.58 9.45
C LYS A 21 40.79 -10.67 10.66
N SER A 22 40.25 -10.53 11.88
CA SER A 22 40.70 -11.29 13.06
C SER A 22 39.74 -11.14 14.26
N SER A 23 39.12 -12.24 14.67
CA SER A 23 38.63 -12.54 16.04
C SER A 23 39.73 -13.33 16.80
N PRO A 24 39.60 -13.79 18.08
CA PRO A 24 38.56 -13.61 19.12
C PRO A 24 39.10 -13.37 20.58
N GLN A 25 38.15 -13.30 21.53
CA GLN A 25 38.14 -13.94 22.87
C GLN A 25 38.62 -13.18 24.13
N GLY A 26 37.73 -13.13 25.14
CA GLY A 26 38.00 -12.80 26.54
C GLY A 26 36.74 -12.62 27.40
N THR A 27 36.26 -13.70 28.03
CA THR A 27 35.44 -13.73 29.27
C THR A 27 36.37 -14.24 30.43
N PRO A 28 36.01 -14.43 31.74
CA PRO A 28 34.67 -14.52 32.38
C PRO A 28 34.54 -14.08 33.89
N LYS A 29 33.37 -14.41 34.50
CA LYS A 29 33.00 -14.63 35.95
C LYS A 29 32.64 -13.37 36.79
N SER A 30 31.67 -13.35 37.71
CA SER A 30 30.99 -14.38 38.54
C SER A 30 29.56 -13.98 39.04
N THR A 31 28.70 -14.97 39.31
CA THR A 31 27.41 -14.95 40.05
C THR A 31 27.61 -15.23 41.57
N PRO A 32 26.61 -15.56 42.43
CA PRO A 32 25.30 -14.94 42.81
C PRO A 32 25.11 -14.82 44.36
N LYS A 33 24.13 -14.07 44.90
CA LYS A 33 23.56 -14.31 46.26
C LYS A 33 22.06 -14.06 46.37
N LYS A 34 21.43 -14.88 47.20
CA LYS A 34 20.01 -15.23 47.38
C LYS A 34 19.61 -14.94 48.83
N SER A 35 18.44 -14.34 49.11
CA SER A 35 17.64 -14.60 50.33
C SER A 35 16.35 -13.75 50.44
N LEU A 36 15.19 -14.42 50.43
CA LEU A 36 14.04 -14.19 51.33
C LEU A 36 14.15 -15.27 52.45
N PRO A 37 13.55 -15.18 53.66
CA PRO A 37 12.17 -14.70 53.96
C PRO A 37 11.94 -14.04 55.34
N GLN A 38 10.79 -13.37 55.57
CA GLN A 38 10.18 -13.42 56.92
C GLN A 38 8.70 -13.04 56.97
N LYS A 39 7.95 -13.90 57.67
CA LYS A 39 6.52 -13.87 57.97
C LYS A 39 6.40 -13.52 59.45
N ASN A 40 5.79 -12.38 59.79
CA ASN A 40 5.44 -12.04 61.18
C ASN A 40 3.92 -11.91 61.32
N THR A 41 3.37 -12.81 62.12
CA THR A 41 2.03 -12.82 62.67
C THR A 41 1.95 -11.94 63.91
N ALA A 42 1.01 -11.00 63.99
CA ALA A 42 0.40 -10.61 65.27
C ALA A 42 -0.90 -9.83 65.04
N ARG A 43 -1.86 -10.17 65.88
CA ARG A 43 -3.30 -9.87 65.88
C ARG A 43 -3.56 -8.61 66.70
N LYS A 44 -4.40 -7.67 66.22
CA LYS A 44 -5.58 -7.10 66.93
C LYS A 44 -6.07 -5.74 66.39
N ARG A 45 -7.40 -5.62 66.48
CA ARG A 45 -8.26 -4.43 66.62
C ARG A 45 -8.87 -3.80 65.36
N SER A 46 -10.12 -4.22 65.16
CA SER A 46 -11.24 -3.56 64.51
C SER A 46 -11.29 -2.04 64.67
N LEU A 47 -11.27 -1.34 63.54
CA LEU A 47 -11.96 -0.07 63.35
C LEU A 47 -12.72 -0.17 62.04
N VAL A 48 -14.04 -0.26 62.14
CA VAL A 48 -14.96 -0.12 61.01
C VAL A 48 -14.84 1.32 60.55
N VAL A 49 -14.14 1.54 59.44
CA VAL A 49 -14.26 2.77 58.65
C VAL A 49 -14.80 2.35 57.30
N LYS A 50 -16.07 2.65 57.08
CA LYS A 50 -16.79 2.42 55.83
C LYS A 50 -16.13 3.27 54.74
N ALA A 51 -15.31 2.63 53.90
CA ALA A 51 -14.77 3.25 52.69
C ALA A 51 -15.93 3.60 51.74
N PRO A 52 -15.89 4.75 51.04
CA PRO A 52 -16.89 5.02 50.02
C PRO A 52 -16.67 4.02 48.89
N GLU A 53 -17.69 3.23 48.60
CA GLU A 53 -17.71 2.34 47.43
C GLU A 53 -17.74 3.24 46.20
N ILE A 54 -16.58 3.47 45.59
CA ILE A 54 -16.47 4.13 44.29
C ILE A 54 -17.04 3.14 43.29
N VAL A 55 -18.36 3.19 43.10
CA VAL A 55 -19.03 2.51 41.99
C VAL A 55 -18.54 3.21 40.73
N ALA A 56 -17.42 2.71 40.19
CA ALA A 56 -16.92 3.12 38.89
C ALA A 56 -17.99 2.71 37.87
N SER A 57 -18.91 3.63 37.62
CA SER A 57 -19.83 3.58 36.50
C SER A 57 -19.00 3.69 35.24
N THR A 58 -18.43 2.56 34.80
CA THR A 58 -17.82 2.44 33.49
C THR A 58 -18.94 2.64 32.49
N LYS A 59 -19.14 3.89 32.05
CA LYS A 59 -20.03 4.21 30.94
C LYS A 59 -19.65 3.27 29.80
N PRO A 60 -20.57 2.44 29.28
CA PRO A 60 -20.25 1.57 28.18
C PRO A 60 -19.79 2.46 27.02
N VAL A 61 -18.52 2.30 26.63
CA VAL A 61 -18.00 2.93 25.42
C VAL A 61 -18.97 2.56 24.30
N PRO A 62 -19.54 3.53 23.56
CA PRO A 62 -20.48 3.21 22.51
C PRO A 62 -19.75 2.34 21.50
N LYS A 63 -20.12 1.05 21.44
CA LYS A 63 -19.62 0.13 20.43
C LYS A 63 -20.04 0.71 19.09
N LYS A 64 -19.08 1.29 18.35
CA LYS A 64 -19.31 1.71 16.96
C LYS A 64 -19.93 0.51 16.27
N LYS A 65 -21.20 0.63 15.84
CA LYS A 65 -21.78 -0.34 14.93
C LYS A 65 -20.79 -0.42 13.77
N ARG A 66 -20.22 -1.61 13.52
CA ARG A 66 -19.38 -1.83 12.35
C ARG A 66 -20.30 -1.73 11.14
N GLY A 67 -20.55 -0.49 10.73
CA GLY A 67 -21.17 -0.19 9.46
C GLY A 67 -20.29 -0.75 8.36
N MET A 68 -20.90 -0.94 7.20
CA MET A 68 -20.17 -1.36 6.02
C MET A 68 -19.02 -0.39 5.73
N SER A 69 -17.85 -0.93 5.38
CA SER A 69 -16.70 -0.13 4.96
C SER A 69 -17.09 0.79 3.80
N MET A 70 -16.48 1.97 3.72
CA MET A 70 -16.68 2.90 2.60
C MET A 70 -16.43 2.21 1.25
N ALA A 71 -15.38 1.38 1.16
CA ALA A 71 -15.09 0.59 -0.04
C ALA A 71 -16.27 -0.32 -0.44
N CYS A 72 -16.93 -0.98 0.51
CA CYS A 72 -18.08 -1.82 0.22
C CYS A 72 -19.31 -0.99 -0.19
N ARG A 73 -19.43 0.25 0.29
CA ARG A 73 -20.47 1.18 -0.15
C ARG A 73 -20.22 1.65 -1.58
N GLU A 74 -18.98 1.98 -1.91
CA GLU A 74 -18.54 2.39 -3.25
C GLU A 74 -18.73 1.27 -4.26
N ILE A 75 -18.33 0.03 -3.93
CA ILE A 75 -18.53 -1.14 -4.80
C ILE A 75 -20.02 -1.29 -5.16
N ARG A 76 -20.91 -1.24 -4.16
CA ARG A 76 -22.36 -1.35 -4.42
C ARG A 76 -22.89 -0.19 -5.26
N PHE A 77 -22.40 1.02 -5.01
CA PHE A 77 -22.81 2.20 -5.78
C PHE A 77 -22.38 2.08 -7.26
N PHE A 78 -21.12 1.75 -7.53
CA PHE A 78 -20.61 1.62 -8.90
C PHE A 78 -21.15 0.39 -9.63
N GLN A 79 -21.54 -0.67 -8.92
CA GLN A 79 -22.23 -1.81 -9.53
C GLN A 79 -23.71 -1.52 -9.86
N SER A 80 -24.33 -0.55 -9.17
CA SER A 80 -25.71 -0.14 -9.43
C SER A 80 -25.85 0.92 -10.53
N THR A 81 -24.74 1.55 -10.91
CA THR A 81 -24.69 2.65 -11.87
C THR A 81 -23.81 2.27 -13.07
N THR A 82 -24.04 2.90 -14.22
CA THR A 82 -23.35 2.55 -15.48
C THR A 82 -22.71 3.76 -16.15
N GLY A 83 -22.46 4.84 -15.40
CA GLY A 83 -21.76 6.02 -15.92
C GLY A 83 -20.26 5.77 -16.02
N HIS A 84 -19.60 6.44 -16.97
CA HIS A 84 -18.15 6.31 -17.12
C HIS A 84 -17.38 6.74 -15.87
N LEU A 85 -16.37 5.95 -15.51
CA LEU A 85 -15.54 6.16 -14.33
C LEU A 85 -14.34 7.08 -14.64
N MET A 86 -13.81 7.03 -15.87
CA MET A 86 -12.72 7.90 -16.29
C MET A 86 -13.22 9.26 -16.77
N ARG A 87 -12.43 10.31 -16.52
CA ARG A 87 -12.72 11.65 -17.03
C ARG A 87 -12.57 11.67 -18.55
N LYS A 88 -13.61 12.16 -19.25
CA LYS A 88 -13.68 12.19 -20.73
C LYS A 88 -12.53 12.97 -21.38
N ILE A 89 -12.17 14.15 -20.86
CA ILE A 89 -11.16 15.02 -21.49
C ILE A 89 -9.76 14.39 -21.44
N PRO A 90 -9.25 13.92 -20.28
CA PRO A 90 -7.98 13.19 -20.23
C PRO A 90 -7.95 11.95 -21.13
N PHE A 91 -9.01 11.14 -21.12
CA PHE A 91 -9.10 9.95 -21.97
C PHE A 91 -9.04 10.30 -23.46
N CYS A 92 -9.79 11.33 -23.89
CA CYS A 92 -9.73 11.84 -25.26
C CYS A 92 -8.33 12.29 -25.68
N ARG A 93 -7.60 12.99 -24.80
CA ARG A 93 -6.21 13.40 -25.08
C ARG A 93 -5.29 12.20 -25.22
N PHE A 94 -5.43 11.22 -24.32
CA PHE A 94 -4.68 9.97 -24.37
C PHE A 94 -4.92 9.19 -25.67
N VAL A 95 -6.18 9.02 -26.09
CA VAL A 95 -6.50 8.34 -27.35
C VAL A 95 -5.84 9.03 -28.54
N ARG A 96 -5.85 10.37 -28.59
CA ARG A 96 -5.21 11.13 -29.68
C ARG A 96 -3.69 11.02 -29.64
N GLU A 97 -3.08 10.99 -28.46
CA GLU A 97 -1.65 10.77 -28.28
C GLU A 97 -1.23 9.40 -28.80
N VAL A 98 -1.95 8.34 -28.41
CA VAL A 98 -1.70 6.97 -28.88
C VAL A 98 -1.94 6.85 -30.38
N ALA A 99 -3.02 7.42 -30.89
CA ALA A 99 -3.31 7.37 -32.33
C ALA A 99 -2.20 8.04 -33.15
N SER A 100 -1.60 9.11 -32.62
CA SER A 100 -0.48 9.81 -33.27
C SER A 100 0.84 9.04 -33.20
N SER A 101 1.03 8.16 -32.20
CA SER A 101 2.25 7.34 -32.10
C SER A 101 2.18 6.07 -32.95
N VAL A 102 0.97 5.58 -33.24
CA VAL A 102 0.76 4.36 -34.04
C VAL A 102 0.88 4.63 -35.55
N THR A 103 0.50 5.81 -36.04
CA THR A 103 0.67 6.14 -37.46
C THR A 103 2.02 6.78 -37.77
N ALA A 104 2.78 6.12 -38.64
CA ALA A 104 4.07 6.59 -39.12
C ALA A 104 4.01 7.91 -39.92
N ASP A 105 2.86 8.20 -40.54
CA ASP A 105 2.75 9.29 -41.54
C ASP A 105 2.27 10.63 -40.99
N HIS A 106 2.26 10.83 -39.66
CA HIS A 106 1.73 12.05 -39.02
C HIS A 106 0.33 12.46 -39.55
N GLN A 107 -0.45 11.50 -40.06
CA GLN A 107 -1.77 11.76 -40.59
C GLN A 107 -2.70 12.13 -39.44
N SER A 108 -3.31 13.31 -39.53
CA SER A 108 -4.19 13.82 -38.49
C SER A 108 -5.52 13.06 -38.50
N PHE A 109 -5.68 12.10 -37.58
CA PHE A 109 -6.97 11.44 -37.40
C PHE A 109 -8.00 12.38 -36.80
N ARG A 110 -9.20 12.39 -37.41
CA ARG A 110 -10.38 13.03 -36.84
C ARG A 110 -11.24 11.98 -36.16
N PHE A 111 -11.45 12.14 -34.86
CA PHE A 111 -12.31 11.27 -34.08
C PHE A 111 -13.69 11.90 -33.90
N THR A 112 -14.73 11.13 -34.21
CA THR A 112 -16.11 11.45 -33.85
C THR A 112 -16.30 11.35 -32.33
N SER A 113 -17.21 12.14 -31.77
CA SER A 113 -17.55 12.07 -30.35
C SER A 113 -18.02 10.68 -29.93
N THR A 114 -18.87 10.04 -30.74
CA THR A 114 -19.37 8.67 -30.50
C THR A 114 -18.26 7.63 -30.50
N ALA A 115 -17.27 7.77 -31.39
CA ALA A 115 -16.12 6.86 -31.44
C ALA A 115 -15.26 6.95 -30.18
N LEU A 116 -15.00 8.16 -29.66
CA LEU A 116 -14.25 8.36 -28.42
C LEU A 116 -15.00 7.78 -27.21
N MET A 117 -16.33 7.92 -27.18
CA MET A 117 -17.17 7.35 -26.14
C MET A 117 -17.18 5.82 -26.21
N ALA A 118 -17.28 5.24 -27.40
CA ALA A 118 -17.21 3.78 -27.59
C ALA A 118 -15.85 3.21 -27.16
N LEU A 119 -14.74 3.87 -27.52
CA LEU A 119 -13.40 3.48 -27.07
C LEU A 119 -13.28 3.54 -25.54
N GLN A 120 -13.88 4.55 -24.92
CA GLN A 120 -13.88 4.67 -23.46
C GLN A 120 -14.69 3.54 -22.82
N GLU A 121 -15.88 3.25 -23.34
CA GLU A 121 -16.72 2.17 -22.85
C GLU A 121 -16.01 0.81 -22.93
N CYS A 122 -15.40 0.50 -24.08
CA CYS A 122 -14.64 -0.74 -24.25
C CYS A 122 -13.43 -0.82 -23.30
N ALA A 123 -12.71 0.29 -23.11
CA ALA A 123 -11.57 0.32 -22.20
C ALA A 123 -11.99 0.09 -20.75
N GLU A 124 -13.08 0.72 -20.30
CA GLU A 124 -13.60 0.54 -18.93
C GLU A 124 -14.15 -0.88 -18.73
N ALA A 125 -14.91 -1.41 -19.69
CA ALA A 125 -15.42 -2.78 -19.64
C ALA A 125 -14.28 -3.81 -19.52
N LEU A 126 -13.22 -3.67 -20.32
CA LEU A 126 -12.05 -4.55 -20.26
C LEU A 126 -11.36 -4.48 -18.89
N LEU A 127 -11.21 -3.29 -18.33
CA LEU A 127 -10.60 -3.11 -17.01
C LEU A 127 -11.46 -3.72 -15.90
N VAL A 128 -12.78 -3.57 -15.97
CA VAL A 128 -13.71 -4.17 -14.99
C VAL A 128 -13.59 -5.69 -15.02
N THR A 129 -13.68 -6.32 -16.19
CA THR A 129 -13.52 -7.79 -16.33
C THR A 129 -12.16 -8.26 -15.82
N LEU A 130 -11.08 -7.54 -16.18
CA LEU A 130 -9.73 -7.85 -15.69
C LEU A 130 -9.64 -7.80 -14.15
N PHE A 131 -10.30 -6.82 -13.52
CA PHE A 131 -10.31 -6.70 -12.05
C PHE A 131 -11.20 -7.74 -11.37
N GLU A 132 -12.28 -8.18 -12.00
CA GLU A 132 -13.12 -9.28 -11.51
C GLU A 132 -12.31 -10.58 -11.43
N ASP A 133 -11.62 -10.94 -12.51
CA ASP A 133 -10.75 -12.12 -12.56
C ASP A 133 -9.56 -12.01 -11.60
N SER A 134 -8.95 -10.82 -11.52
CA SER A 134 -7.84 -10.57 -10.59
C SER A 134 -8.29 -10.70 -9.13
N ASN A 135 -9.52 -10.30 -8.83
CA ASN A 135 -10.11 -10.44 -7.50
C ASN A 135 -10.39 -11.91 -7.15
N LEU A 136 -10.79 -12.74 -8.13
CA LEU A 136 -10.88 -14.18 -7.93
C LEU A 136 -9.50 -14.80 -7.62
N CYS A 137 -8.44 -14.35 -8.31
CA CYS A 137 -7.07 -14.78 -8.03
C CYS A 137 -6.60 -14.39 -6.62
N ALA A 138 -6.87 -13.16 -6.20
CA ALA A 138 -6.54 -12.71 -4.84
C ALA A 138 -7.28 -13.51 -3.77
N LYS A 139 -8.58 -13.80 -3.98
CA LYS A 139 -9.38 -14.66 -3.09
C LYS A 139 -8.86 -16.09 -3.05
N HIS A 140 -8.44 -16.65 -4.19
CA HIS A 140 -7.82 -17.96 -4.25
C HIS A 140 -6.56 -18.04 -3.38
N ALA A 141 -5.77 -16.95 -3.37
CA ALA A 141 -4.60 -16.80 -2.51
C ALA A 141 -4.92 -16.37 -1.05
N LYS A 142 -6.20 -16.40 -0.63
CA LYS A 142 -6.67 -16.00 0.72
C LYS A 142 -6.34 -14.54 1.08
N ARG A 143 -6.23 -13.65 0.10
CA ARG A 143 -6.02 -12.21 0.27
C ARG A 143 -7.29 -11.43 -0.08
N VAL A 144 -7.37 -10.20 0.41
CA VAL A 144 -8.43 -9.22 0.06
C VAL A 144 -7.87 -8.09 -0.82
N THR A 145 -6.57 -7.80 -0.70
CA THR A 145 -5.88 -6.77 -1.49
C THR A 145 -5.35 -7.35 -2.78
N LEU A 146 -5.60 -6.66 -3.89
CA LEU A 146 -5.05 -6.96 -5.22
C LEU A 146 -3.57 -6.58 -5.30
N PHE A 147 -2.78 -7.40 -5.97
CA PHE A 147 -1.39 -7.12 -6.32
C PHE A 147 -1.18 -7.24 -7.83
N SER A 148 -0.07 -6.69 -8.34
CA SER A 148 0.31 -6.82 -9.75
C SER A 148 0.43 -8.28 -10.20
N SER A 149 0.85 -9.17 -9.29
CA SER A 149 0.91 -10.62 -9.53
C SER A 149 -0.43 -11.24 -9.90
N ASP A 150 -1.54 -10.72 -9.36
CA ASP A 150 -2.89 -11.22 -9.66
C ASP A 150 -3.28 -10.85 -11.10
N ILE A 151 -3.00 -9.60 -11.50
CA ILE A 151 -3.26 -9.11 -12.86
C ILE A 151 -2.36 -9.83 -13.89
N ASP A 152 -1.08 -10.01 -13.56
CA ASP A 152 -0.14 -10.70 -14.44
C ASP A 152 -0.51 -12.16 -14.63
N LEU A 153 -1.02 -12.81 -13.58
CA LEU A 153 -1.54 -14.17 -13.67
C LEU A 153 -2.75 -14.22 -14.61
N VAL A 154 -3.74 -13.35 -14.43
CA VAL A 154 -4.92 -13.28 -15.31
C VAL A 154 -4.50 -13.05 -16.76
N ARG A 155 -3.59 -12.10 -17.02
CA ARG A 155 -3.08 -11.85 -18.38
C ARG A 155 -2.34 -13.04 -18.98
N LYS A 156 -1.59 -13.80 -18.18
CA LYS A 156 -0.90 -15.02 -18.65
C LYS A 156 -1.90 -16.12 -18.99
N LEU A 157 -2.94 -16.28 -18.19
CA LEU A 157 -3.99 -17.27 -18.44
C LEU A 157 -4.85 -16.89 -19.66
N SER A 158 -5.23 -15.62 -19.77
CA SER A 158 -6.00 -15.08 -20.90
C SER A 158 -5.24 -15.10 -22.23
N LYS A 159 -3.91 -14.91 -22.22
CA LYS A 159 -3.08 -15.07 -23.44
C LYS A 159 -3.14 -16.47 -24.06
N ASN A 160 -3.50 -17.50 -23.29
CA ASN A 160 -3.67 -18.87 -23.77
C ASN A 160 -5.14 -19.23 -24.07
N GLY A 161 -6.06 -18.27 -23.92
CA GLY A 161 -7.50 -18.43 -24.11
C GLY A 161 -8.16 -17.05 -24.26
N GLN A 162 -8.13 -16.57 -25.51
CA GLN A 162 -8.88 -15.47 -26.15
C GLN A 162 -9.81 -14.62 -25.24
N ILE A 163 -9.61 -13.30 -25.29
CA ILE A 163 -10.72 -12.32 -25.19
C ILE A 163 -11.03 -11.90 -26.63
#